data_AF-A0A0N5AMR3-F1
#
_entry.id   AF-A0A0N5AMR3-F1
#
_cell.length_a   1.000
_cell.length_b   1.000
_cell.length_c   1.000
_cell.angle_alpha   90.00
_cell.angle_beta   90.00
_cell.angle_gamma   90.00
#
_symmetry.space_group_name_H-M   'P 1'
#
loop_
_entity.id
_entity.type
_entity.pdbx_description
1 polymer ?
#
loop_
_entity_poly.entity_id
_entity_poly.type
_entity_poly.pdbx_seq_one_letter_code
_entity_poly.pdbx_strand_id
1 'polypeptide(L)'
;MSESTSSSSDKDKVFFITNDEFRTEIQTEYAREIGDKDPESLYDHYNPGPTLPNGGVNFECHCVSHLVASPCGHEFREAITCQKTTKEEDLENGACADEFMKFMECVIRTDCFRSKYF
;
A
#
# COMPACT_ATOMS: atom_id res chain seq x y z
N MET A 1 -31.49 -0.89 -6.46
CA MET A 1 -30.97 -2.26 -6.73
C MET A 1 -32.12 -3.24 -6.73
N SER A 2 -32.20 -4.10 -7.74
CA SER A 2 -33.17 -5.21 -7.81
C SER A 2 -32.44 -6.55 -7.93
N GLU A 3 -32.87 -7.54 -7.13
CA GLU A 3 -32.39 -8.91 -7.21
C GLU A 3 -33.25 -9.68 -8.21
N SER A 4 -32.62 -10.29 -9.21
CA SER A 4 -33.30 -11.14 -10.18
C SER A 4 -32.75 -12.56 -10.04
N THR A 5 -33.59 -13.50 -9.62
CA THR A 5 -33.24 -14.93 -9.65
C THR A 5 -33.34 -15.44 -11.10
N SER A 6 -32.22 -15.51 -11.81
CA SER A 6 -32.15 -16.19 -13.11
C SER A 6 -32.08 -17.71 -12.88
N SER A 7 -32.96 -18.48 -13.53
CA SER A 7 -33.11 -19.93 -13.37
C SER A 7 -31.97 -20.75 -14.02
N SER A 8 -30.72 -20.49 -13.67
CA SER A 8 -29.57 -21.27 -14.16
C SER A 8 -28.55 -21.45 -13.03
N SER A 9 -28.63 -22.63 -12.39
CA SER A 9 -27.87 -23.07 -11.23
C SER A 9 -28.09 -22.26 -9.94
N ASP A 10 -28.64 -22.90 -8.91
CA ASP A 10 -29.10 -22.33 -7.63
C ASP A 10 -28.03 -21.63 -6.75
N LYS A 11 -26.84 -21.32 -7.27
CA LYS A 11 -25.74 -20.72 -6.51
C LYS A 11 -25.52 -19.23 -6.81
N ASP A 12 -25.92 -18.77 -7.99
CA ASP A 12 -25.58 -17.43 -8.44
C ASP A 12 -26.72 -16.44 -8.21
N LYS A 13 -26.39 -15.28 -7.64
CA LYS A 13 -27.31 -14.15 -7.42
C LYS A 13 -26.88 -12.99 -8.31
N VAL A 14 -27.81 -12.49 -9.12
CA VAL A 14 -27.57 -11.35 -10.02
C VAL A 14 -28.33 -10.13 -9.51
N PHE A 15 -27.60 -9.04 -9.28
CA PHE A 15 -28.14 -7.75 -8.87
C PHE A 15 -28.04 -6.74 -10.00
N PHE A 16 -29.10 -5.98 -10.22
CA PHE A 16 -29.15 -4.91 -11.21
C PHE A 16 -29.27 -3.55 -10.51
N ILE A 17 -28.57 -2.56 -11.05
CA ILE A 17 -28.65 -1.16 -10.63
C ILE A 17 -28.75 -0.28 -11.87
N THR A 18 -29.58 0.75 -11.80
CA THR A 18 -29.70 1.75 -12.87
C THR A 18 -28.55 2.75 -12.82
N ASN A 19 -28.34 3.47 -13.92
CA ASN A 19 -27.29 4.49 -13.98
C ASN A 19 -27.55 5.67 -13.04
N ASP A 20 -28.83 6.00 -12.79
CA ASP A 20 -29.23 7.04 -11.86
C ASP A 20 -29.01 6.60 -10.41
N GLU A 21 -29.43 5.38 -10.05
CA GLU A 21 -29.15 4.80 -8.73
C GLU A 21 -27.64 4.70 -8.44
N PHE A 22 -26.82 4.38 -9.45
CA PHE A 22 -25.36 4.34 -9.30
C PHE A 22 -24.75 5.70 -8.94
N ARG A 23 -25.37 6.81 -9.37
CA ARG A 23 -24.91 8.16 -9.06
C ARG A 23 -25.39 8.67 -7.71
N THR A 24 -26.39 8.02 -7.10
CA THR A 24 -26.86 8.39 -5.76
C THR A 24 -25.95 7.83 -4.67
N GLU A 25 -25.91 8.51 -3.53
CA GLU A 25 -25.18 8.02 -2.35
C GLU A 25 -25.75 6.70 -1.85
N ILE A 26 -24.89 5.87 -1.25
CA ILE A 26 -25.28 4.59 -0.66
C ILE A 26 -26.06 4.86 0.63
N GLN A 27 -27.36 4.56 0.64
CA GLN A 27 -28.28 4.81 1.77
C GLN A 27 -28.47 3.59 2.69
N THR A 28 -27.50 2.67 2.76
CA THR A 28 -27.64 1.48 3.63
C THR A 28 -27.50 1.85 5.10
N GLU A 29 -28.13 1.09 6.00
CA GLU A 29 -27.98 1.27 7.45
C GLU A 29 -26.50 1.25 7.85
N TYR A 30 -25.73 0.30 7.30
CA TYR A 30 -24.29 0.23 7.49
C TYR A 30 -23.55 1.50 7.06
N ALA A 31 -23.89 2.08 5.90
CA ALA A 31 -23.25 3.31 5.43
C ALA A 31 -23.52 4.50 6.37
N ARG A 32 -24.73 4.58 6.93
CA ARG A 32 -25.10 5.58 7.94
C ARG A 32 -24.35 5.35 9.26
N GLU A 33 -24.34 4.11 9.75
CA GLU A 33 -23.60 3.73 10.96
C GLU A 33 -22.10 4.04 10.86
N ILE A 34 -21.49 3.88 9.68
CA ILE A 34 -20.09 4.25 9.44
C ILE A 34 -19.92 5.77 9.41
N GLY A 35 -20.86 6.52 8.81
CA GLY A 35 -20.82 7.98 8.78
C GLY A 35 -20.96 8.64 10.16
N ASP A 36 -21.68 8.01 11.08
CA ASP A 36 -21.89 8.51 12.45
C ASP A 36 -20.75 8.17 13.42
N LYS A 37 -19.81 7.31 13.01
CA LYS A 37 -18.65 6.93 13.83
C LYS A 37 -17.58 8.03 13.82
N ASP A 38 -16.89 8.16 14.96
CA ASP A 38 -15.73 9.03 15.06
C ASP A 38 -14.61 8.52 14.13
N PRO A 39 -13.91 9.40 13.39
CA PRO A 39 -12.83 9.00 12.49
C PRO A 39 -11.78 8.12 13.16
N GLU A 40 -11.44 8.38 14.42
CA GLU A 40 -10.46 7.59 15.18
C GLU A 40 -10.93 6.16 15.43
N SER A 41 -12.25 5.93 15.44
CA SER A 41 -12.83 4.58 15.58
C SER A 41 -12.94 3.83 14.24
N LEU A 42 -12.79 4.53 13.12
CA LEU A 42 -12.85 3.98 11.76
C LEU A 42 -11.46 3.67 11.22
N TYR A 43 -10.49 4.53 11.53
CA TYR A 43 -9.12 4.30 11.14
C TYR A 43 -8.50 3.29 12.08
N ASP A 44 -8.12 2.15 11.51
CA ASP A 44 -7.28 1.21 12.23
C ASP A 44 -5.96 1.92 12.56
N HIS A 45 -5.50 1.86 13.82
CA HIS A 45 -4.19 2.39 14.23
C HIS A 45 -3.02 1.59 13.63
N TYR A 46 -3.29 0.81 12.57
CA TYR A 46 -2.38 -0.03 11.80
C TYR A 46 -1.42 0.75 10.90
N ASN A 47 -1.18 2.03 11.19
CA ASN A 47 -0.03 2.73 10.65
C ASN A 47 0.96 3.04 11.79
N PRO A 48 1.74 2.05 12.25
CA PRO A 48 2.78 2.26 13.28
C PRO A 48 3.92 3.17 12.80
N GLY A 49 3.78 3.79 11.62
CA GLY A 49 4.78 4.65 11.01
C GLY A 49 5.93 3.83 10.41
N PRO A 50 7.02 4.51 10.01
CA PRO A 50 8.15 3.88 9.33
C PRO A 50 9.07 3.10 10.28
N THR A 51 8.85 3.16 11.60
CA THR A 51 9.73 2.55 12.60
C THR A 51 8.93 1.58 13.47
N LEU A 52 9.38 0.34 13.57
CA LEU A 52 8.81 -0.68 14.42
C LEU A 52 9.10 -0.39 15.92
N PRO A 53 8.33 -0.97 16.86
CA PRO A 53 8.58 -0.80 18.30
C PRO A 53 9.97 -1.27 18.76
N ASN A 54 10.59 -2.20 18.02
CA ASN A 54 11.96 -2.67 18.28
C ASN A 54 13.05 -1.76 17.68
N GLY A 55 12.69 -0.62 17.07
CA GLY A 55 13.61 0.32 16.43
C GLY A 55 13.95 0.01 14.96
N GLY A 56 13.53 -1.15 14.45
CA GLY A 56 13.73 -1.55 13.05
C GLY A 56 12.83 -0.77 12.07
N VAL A 57 13.06 -0.97 10.78
CA VAL A 57 12.27 -0.35 9.72
C VAL A 57 10.95 -1.12 9.54
N ASN A 58 9.83 -0.41 9.45
CA ASN A 58 8.55 -0.99 9.08
C ASN A 58 8.39 -1.00 7.55
N PHE A 59 8.74 -2.11 6.91
CA PHE A 59 8.61 -2.28 5.45
C PHE A 59 7.16 -2.46 4.97
N GLU A 60 6.22 -2.70 5.88
CA GLU A 60 4.78 -2.76 5.57
C GLU A 60 4.14 -1.36 5.57
N CYS A 61 4.88 -0.32 5.97
CA CYS A 61 4.38 1.05 5.91
C CYS A 61 4.01 1.41 4.46
N HIS A 62 2.78 1.87 4.25
CA HIS A 62 2.24 2.22 2.94
C HIS A 62 3.15 3.18 2.14
N CYS A 63 3.91 4.06 2.82
CA CYS A 63 4.83 4.99 2.19
C CYS A 63 5.93 4.30 1.36
N VAL A 64 6.34 3.09 1.73
CA VAL A 64 7.44 2.36 1.08
C VAL A 64 6.99 1.03 0.48
N SER A 65 5.73 0.61 0.68
CA SER A 65 5.24 -0.69 0.25
C SER A 65 5.40 -0.93 -1.26
N HIS A 66 5.20 0.10 -2.07
CA HIS A 66 5.39 0.03 -3.53
C HIS A 66 6.85 -0.21 -3.95
N LEU A 67 7.83 0.24 -3.16
CA LEU A 67 9.26 -0.02 -3.38
C LEU A 67 9.63 -1.43 -2.91
N VAL A 68 9.12 -1.84 -1.75
CA VAL A 68 9.33 -3.16 -1.14
C VAL A 68 8.74 -4.28 -2.01
N ALA A 69 7.60 -4.03 -2.67
CA ALA A 69 6.93 -4.94 -3.58
C ALA A 69 7.42 -4.85 -5.04
N SER A 70 8.44 -4.02 -5.31
CA SER A 70 9.03 -3.90 -6.64
C SER A 70 9.97 -5.08 -6.96
N PRO A 71 10.33 -5.29 -8.23
CA PRO A 71 11.39 -6.23 -8.62
C PRO A 71 12.74 -6.02 -7.90
N CYS A 72 13.00 -4.81 -7.39
CA CYS A 72 14.21 -4.42 -6.67
C CYS A 72 13.99 -4.27 -5.16
N GLY A 73 12.91 -4.84 -4.63
CA GLY A 73 12.52 -4.68 -3.23
C GLY A 73 13.51 -5.31 -2.24
N HIS A 74 14.30 -6.29 -2.65
CA HIS A 74 15.32 -6.90 -1.80
C HIS A 74 16.47 -5.92 -1.52
N GLU A 75 17.07 -5.38 -2.57
CA GLU A 75 18.15 -4.40 -2.50
C GLU A 75 17.67 -3.11 -1.79
N PHE A 76 16.41 -2.70 -2.02
CA PHE A 76 15.81 -1.61 -1.28
C PHE A 76 15.78 -1.87 0.23
N ARG A 77 15.35 -3.06 0.66
CA ARG A 77 15.32 -3.43 2.09
C ARG A 77 16.72 -3.41 2.71
N GLU A 78 17.74 -3.88 1.99
CA GLU A 78 19.13 -3.83 2.45
C GLU A 78 19.62 -2.39 2.65
N ALA A 79 19.41 -1.52 1.65
CA ALA A 79 19.83 -0.13 1.70
C ALA A 79 19.17 0.64 2.86
N ILE A 80 17.85 0.52 3.02
CA ILE A 80 17.12 1.23 4.08
C ILE A 80 17.43 0.67 5.47
N THR A 81 17.67 -0.65 5.58
CA THR A 81 18.11 -1.25 6.85
C THR A 81 19.47 -0.70 7.25
N CYS A 82 20.43 -0.64 6.32
CA CYS A 82 21.75 -0.07 6.57
C CYS A 82 21.64 1.40 7.02
N GLN A 83 20.87 2.22 6.29
CA GLN A 83 20.66 3.63 6.64
C GLN A 83 20.05 3.80 8.03
N LYS A 84 19.07 2.96 8.41
CA LYS A 84 18.41 3.05 9.72
C LYS A 84 19.36 2.73 10.89
N THR A 85 20.27 1.79 10.70
CA THR A 85 21.22 1.37 11.75
C THR A 85 22.47 2.23 11.83
N THR A 86 22.71 3.07 10.82
CA THR A 86 23.91 3.90 10.70
C THR A 86 23.64 5.31 11.20
N LYS A 87 24.64 5.93 11.82
CA LYS A 87 24.52 7.32 12.26
C LYS A 87 24.63 8.26 11.07
N GLU A 88 24.02 9.43 11.21
CA GLU A 88 24.04 10.47 10.17
C GLU A 88 25.46 10.88 9.77
N GLU A 89 26.38 11.04 10.74
CA GLU A 89 27.80 11.36 10.48
C GLU A 89 28.49 10.33 9.58
N ASP A 90 28.19 9.03 9.75
CA ASP A 90 28.79 7.96 8.96
C ASP A 90 28.17 7.89 7.56
N LEU A 91 26.87 8.18 7.44
CA LEU A 91 26.18 8.27 6.14
C LEU A 91 26.73 9.41 5.29
N GLU A 92 26.98 10.58 5.88
CA GLU A 92 27.63 11.71 5.21
C GLU A 92 29.04 11.36 4.71
N ASN A 93 29.72 10.44 5.41
CA ASN A 93 31.03 9.90 5.04
C ASN A 93 30.94 8.69 4.09
N GLY A 94 29.75 8.36 3.58
CA GLY A 94 29.55 7.33 2.56
C GLY A 94 29.23 5.93 3.08
N ALA A 95 28.94 5.77 4.38
CA ALA A 95 28.39 4.50 4.85
C ALA A 95 27.08 4.17 4.11
N CYS A 96 26.85 2.87 3.89
CA CYS A 96 25.70 2.34 3.13
C CYS A 96 25.67 2.69 1.62
N ALA A 97 26.75 3.26 1.06
CA ALA A 97 26.83 3.58 -0.35
C ALA A 97 26.74 2.32 -1.23
N ASP A 98 27.36 1.21 -0.81
CA ASP A 98 27.36 -0.04 -1.58
C ASP A 98 25.94 -0.64 -1.69
N GLU A 99 25.19 -0.68 -0.59
CA GLU A 99 23.81 -1.15 -0.55
C GLU A 99 22.91 -0.26 -1.41
N PHE A 100 23.08 1.06 -1.32
CA PHE A 100 22.34 2.00 -2.17
C PHE A 100 22.67 1.79 -3.66
N MET A 101 23.94 1.60 -4.00
CA MET A 101 24.36 1.36 -5.38
C MET A 101 23.79 0.04 -5.93
N LYS A 102 23.75 -1.04 -5.14
CA LYS A 102 23.07 -2.29 -5.55
C LYS A 102 21.60 -2.07 -5.87
N PHE A 103 20.90 -1.29 -5.06
CA PHE A 103 19.51 -0.92 -5.34
C PHE A 103 19.39 -0.13 -6.65
N MET A 104 20.23 0.87 -6.85
CA MET A 104 20.25 1.68 -8.09
C MET A 104 20.59 0.84 -9.33
N GLU A 105 21.55 -0.07 -9.22
CA GLU A 105 21.90 -1.02 -10.29
C GLU A 105 20.72 -1.91 -10.67
N CYS A 106 19.98 -2.43 -9.68
CA CYS A 106 18.76 -3.20 -9.96
C CYS A 106 17.72 -2.35 -10.69
N VAL A 107 17.46 -1.12 -10.21
CA VAL A 107 16.46 -0.22 -10.80
C VAL A 107 16.79 0.07 -12.26
N ILE A 108 18.05 0.38 -12.57
CA ILE A 108 18.51 0.66 -13.93
C ILE A 108 18.42 -0.59 -14.80
N ARG A 109 18.89 -1.74 -14.31
CA ARG A 109 18.90 -3.01 -15.05
C ARG A 109 17.49 -3.51 -15.38
N THR A 110 16.51 -3.22 -14.53
CA THR A 110 15.14 -3.72 -14.66
C THR A 110 14.16 -2.68 -15.20
N ASP A 111 14.60 -1.44 -15.41
CA ASP A 111 13.73 -0.30 -15.71
C ASP A 111 12.57 -0.17 -14.69
N CYS A 112 12.84 -0.47 -13.41
CA CYS A 112 11.84 -0.69 -12.36
C CYS A 112 10.81 0.44 -12.21
N PHE A 113 11.22 1.70 -12.43
CA PHE A 113 10.36 2.88 -12.30
C PHE A 113 10.06 3.57 -13.63
N ARG A 114 10.37 2.93 -14.75
CA ARG A 114 10.05 3.47 -16.07
C ARG A 114 8.54 3.38 -16.29
N SER A 115 7.87 4.53 -16.36
CA SER A 115 6.47 4.59 -16.80
C SER A 115 6.38 4.23 -18.28
N LYS A 116 5.46 3.34 -18.65
CA LYS A 116 5.14 3.01 -20.06
C LYS A 116 4.14 3.98 -20.70
N TYR A 117 3.68 4.98 -19.95
CA TYR A 117 2.59 5.88 -20.34
C TYR A 117 3.03 7.33 -20.52
N PHE A 118 4.33 7.57 -20.63
CA PHE A 118 4.93 8.82 -21.11
C PHE A 118 5.92 8.51 -22.23
#